data_AF-A0A2S2QXH0-F1
#
_entry.id   AF-A0A2S2QXH0-F1
#
_cell.length_a   1.000
_cell.length_b   1.000
_cell.length_c   1.000
_cell.angle_alpha   90.00
_cell.angle_beta   90.00
_cell.angle_gamma   90.00
#
_symmetry.space_group_name_H-M   'P 1'
#
loop_
_entity.id
_entity.type
_entity.pdbx_description
1 polymer ?
#
loop_
_entity_poly.entity_id
_entity_poly.type
_entity_poly.pdbx_seq_one_letter_code
_entity_poly.pdbx_strand_id
1 'polypeptide(L)'
;MNKSMRYLYGHIICNEKTYVKYLQERNLLPELGSCSKLKVGVICGGTLKEYQKNNRKRNSNGDLLKTTYLRCQKKGCQTYHSLRKKNPFFTYYDKNGKSNSGLALNEIVELVWYWVYQISVSMTEKFTTKTRNTIVDWNNLCRDVAVAMFDKRK
;
A
#
# COMPACT_ATOMS: atom_id res chain seq x y z
N MET A 1 -14.02 -19.58 9.37
CA MET A 1 -12.93 -18.62 9.08
C MET A 1 -11.64 -19.17 9.70
N ASN A 2 -10.58 -19.37 8.91
CA ASN A 2 -9.31 -19.95 9.40
C ASN A 2 -8.71 -19.07 10.51
N LYS A 3 -8.06 -19.67 11.53
CA LYS A 3 -7.39 -18.97 12.65
C LYS A 3 -6.43 -17.88 12.14
N SER A 4 -5.77 -18.15 11.02
CA SER A 4 -4.84 -17.23 10.38
C SER A 4 -5.55 -16.01 9.74
N MET A 5 -6.70 -16.20 9.09
CA MET A 5 -7.52 -15.08 8.58
C MET A 5 -8.06 -14.21 9.72
N ARG A 6 -8.52 -14.84 10.82
CA ARG A 6 -8.97 -14.10 12.02
C ARG A 6 -7.85 -13.24 12.60
N TYR A 7 -6.62 -13.73 12.57
CA TYR A 7 -5.46 -12.94 12.98
C TYR A 7 -5.20 -11.76 12.04
N LEU A 8 -5.20 -11.98 10.71
CA LEU A 8 -5.03 -10.92 9.71
C LEU A 8 -6.02 -9.77 9.93
N TYR A 9 -7.33 -10.06 9.91
CA TYR A 9 -8.37 -9.04 10.05
C TYR A 9 -8.47 -8.48 11.47
N GLY A 10 -8.13 -9.24 12.51
CA GLY A 10 -8.19 -8.80 13.89
C GLY A 10 -7.01 -7.95 14.34
N HIS A 11 -5.81 -8.18 13.80
CA HIS A 11 -4.57 -7.62 14.35
C HIS A 11 -3.73 -6.83 13.34
N ILE A 12 -3.82 -7.13 12.04
CA ILE A 12 -3.01 -6.45 11.02
C ILE A 12 -3.88 -5.43 10.29
N ILE A 13 -4.91 -5.88 9.57
CA ILE A 13 -5.73 -5.02 8.69
C ILE A 13 -7.03 -4.52 9.33
N CYS A 14 -7.11 -4.49 10.67
CA CYS A 14 -8.34 -4.10 11.38
C CYS A 14 -8.73 -2.63 11.16
N ASN A 15 -7.74 -1.74 11.02
CA ASN A 15 -7.94 -0.36 10.61
C ASN A 15 -6.63 0.21 10.04
N GLU A 16 -6.71 1.39 9.42
CA GLU A 16 -5.56 2.04 8.79
C GLU A 16 -4.38 2.28 9.70
N LYS A 17 -4.63 2.80 10.90
CA LYS A 17 -3.57 3.10 11.85
C LYS A 17 -2.77 1.83 12.19
N THR A 18 -3.46 0.70 12.34
CA THR A 18 -2.82 -0.57 12.71
C THR A 18 -1.92 -1.11 11.61
N TYR A 19 -2.41 -1.26 10.37
CA TYR A 19 -1.55 -1.83 9.31
C TYR A 19 -0.44 -0.86 8.88
N VAL A 20 -0.66 0.46 8.93
CA VAL A 20 0.40 1.43 8.63
C VAL A 20 1.51 1.32 9.66
N LYS A 21 1.17 1.32 10.96
CA LYS A 21 2.14 1.14 12.05
C LYS A 21 2.87 -0.20 11.94
N TYR A 22 2.13 -1.29 11.68
CA TYR A 22 2.70 -2.63 11.50
C TYR A 22 3.76 -2.68 10.40
N LEU A 23 3.52 -2.01 9.28
CA LEU A 23 4.45 -1.94 8.15
C LEU A 23 5.64 -0.99 8.44
N GLN A 24 5.40 0.13 9.11
CA GLN A 24 6.46 1.06 9.52
C GLN A 24 7.45 0.41 10.49
N GLU A 25 6.96 -0.28 11.52
CA GLU A 25 7.79 -0.99 12.51
C GLU A 25 8.70 -2.07 11.89
N ARG A 26 8.35 -2.54 10.69
CA ARG A 26 9.11 -3.56 9.93
C ARG A 26 9.93 -2.97 8.78
N ASN A 27 10.03 -1.64 8.70
CA ASN A 27 10.72 -0.93 7.62
C ASN A 27 10.17 -1.27 6.22
N LEU A 28 8.88 -1.62 6.13
CA LEU A 28 8.18 -1.94 4.88
C LEU A 28 7.53 -0.70 4.26
N LEU A 29 7.50 0.43 4.96
CA LEU A 29 7.13 1.73 4.40
C LEU A 29 8.33 2.68 4.51
N PRO A 30 8.52 3.56 3.51
CA PRO A 30 9.61 4.52 3.53
C PRO A 30 9.47 5.46 4.72
N GLU A 31 10.62 5.79 5.33
CA GLU A 31 10.66 6.78 6.40
C GLU A 31 10.19 8.16 5.93
N LEU A 32 9.75 8.94 6.91
CA LEU A 32 9.30 10.33 6.75
C LEU A 32 10.47 11.21 6.32
N GLY A 33 10.73 11.27 5.01
CA GLY A 33 11.77 12.10 4.42
C GLY A 33 11.34 13.55 4.16
N SER A 34 12.21 14.28 3.47
CA SER A 34 11.91 15.63 2.97
C SER A 34 11.03 15.58 1.71
N CYS A 35 10.25 16.64 1.52
CA CYS A 35 9.36 16.79 0.38
C CYS A 35 10.15 16.92 -0.93
N SER A 36 9.97 15.96 -1.83
CA SER A 36 10.63 15.88 -3.13
C SER A 36 9.90 16.65 -4.25
N LYS A 37 8.96 17.55 -3.92
CA LYS A 37 8.24 18.30 -4.96
C LYS A 37 9.19 19.31 -5.62
N LEU A 38 9.30 19.23 -6.95
CA LEU A 38 9.99 20.22 -7.75
C LEU A 38 9.03 21.36 -8.11
N LYS A 39 9.45 22.61 -7.91
CA LYS A 39 8.73 23.79 -8.39
C LYS A 39 9.75 24.77 -8.95
N VAL A 40 9.69 25.05 -10.26
CA VAL A 40 10.62 25.96 -10.98
C VAL A 40 12.08 25.56 -10.74
N GLY A 41 12.43 24.30 -10.99
CA GLY A 41 13.80 23.79 -10.85
C GLY A 41 14.29 23.56 -9.41
N VAL A 42 13.59 24.06 -8.39
CA VAL A 42 13.99 23.92 -6.98
C VAL A 42 13.18 22.82 -6.28
N ILE A 43 13.87 21.95 -5.55
CA ILE A 43 13.25 20.94 -4.68
C ILE A 43 12.74 21.63 -3.41
N CYS A 44 11.50 21.34 -3.01
CA CYS A 44 10.85 21.93 -1.85
C CYS A 44 11.65 21.75 -0.55
N GLY A 45 12.10 20.52 -0.27
CA GLY A 45 12.87 20.15 0.92
C GLY A 45 12.11 20.20 2.24
N GLY A 46 10.84 20.61 2.25
CA GLY A 46 10.06 20.77 3.48
C GLY A 46 9.76 19.45 4.21
N THR A 47 9.69 19.48 5.53
CA THR A 47 9.36 18.32 6.37
C THR A 47 7.99 17.74 6.03
N LEU A 48 7.92 16.41 5.91
CA LEU A 48 6.68 15.67 5.75
C LEU A 48 6.17 15.24 7.12
N LYS A 49 4.86 15.39 7.36
CA LYS A 49 4.16 14.84 8.53
C LYS A 49 2.96 14.02 8.09
N GLU A 50 2.61 13.01 8.86
CA GLU A 50 1.40 12.22 8.63
C GLU A 50 0.14 13.08 8.70
N TYR A 51 -0.80 12.80 7.80
CA TYR A 51 -2.06 13.49 7.70
C TYR A 51 -3.13 12.52 7.21
N GLN A 52 -4.24 12.44 7.93
CA GLN A 52 -5.39 11.62 7.55
C GLN A 52 -6.39 12.44 6.75
N LYS A 53 -6.82 11.89 5.61
CA LYS A 53 -7.85 12.49 4.77
C LYS A 53 -8.99 11.49 4.59
N ASN A 54 -10.23 11.96 4.66
CA ASN A 54 -11.39 11.15 4.29
C ASN A 54 -11.32 10.81 2.80
N ASN A 55 -11.45 9.53 2.48
CA ASN A 55 -11.66 9.00 1.15
C ASN A 55 -13.16 9.11 0.80
N ARG A 56 -13.48 9.07 -0.50
CA ARG A 56 -14.87 8.98 -0.99
C ARG A 56 -15.46 7.58 -0.76
N LYS A 57 -14.63 6.57 -0.53
CA LYS A 57 -15.05 5.19 -0.24
C LYS A 57 -15.49 5.04 1.22
N ARG A 58 -16.48 4.17 1.48
CA ARG A 58 -16.98 3.84 2.82
C ARG A 58 -16.59 2.41 3.23
N ASN A 59 -16.48 2.15 4.53
CA ASN A 59 -16.31 0.81 5.08
C ASN A 59 -17.64 0.04 5.07
N SER A 60 -17.63 -1.22 5.51
CA SER A 60 -18.83 -2.08 5.64
C SER A 60 -19.88 -1.51 6.59
N ASN A 61 -19.47 -0.66 7.54
CA ASN A 61 -20.34 -0.03 8.53
C ASN A 61 -20.92 1.31 8.03
N GLY A 62 -20.58 1.73 6.81
CA GLY A 62 -21.03 2.99 6.22
C GLY A 62 -20.17 4.21 6.56
N ASP A 63 -19.11 4.08 7.35
CA ASP A 63 -18.20 5.19 7.68
C ASP A 63 -17.27 5.52 6.52
N LEU A 64 -16.91 6.80 6.37
CA LEU A 64 -15.88 7.21 5.41
C LEU A 64 -14.54 6.59 5.79
N LEU A 65 -13.93 5.89 4.83
CA LEU A 65 -12.57 5.37 5.00
C LEU A 65 -11.61 6.56 5.09
N LYS A 66 -10.77 6.56 6.12
CA LYS A 66 -9.64 7.48 6.18
C LYS A 66 -8.47 6.88 5.40
N THR A 67 -7.71 7.74 4.76
CA THR A 67 -6.45 7.39 4.11
C THR A 67 -5.34 8.30 4.64
N THR A 68 -4.22 7.69 5.03
CA THR A 68 -3.07 8.36 5.60
C THR A 68 -2.10 8.74 4.49
N TYR A 69 -1.70 10.01 4.49
CA TYR A 69 -0.78 10.62 3.55
C TYR A 69 0.34 11.32 4.31
N LEU A 70 1.41 11.64 3.59
CA LEU A 70 2.46 12.53 4.07
C LEU A 70 2.25 13.93 3.50
N ARG A 71 1.91 14.89 4.35
CA ARG A 71 1.68 16.28 3.97
C ARG A 71 2.93 17.12 4.23
N CYS A 72 3.39 17.84 3.21
CA CYS A 72 4.46 18.81 3.36
C CYS A 72 4.01 20.01 4.19
N GLN A 73 4.78 20.34 5.23
CA GLN A 73 4.48 21.44 6.15
C GLN A 73 4.95 22.81 5.65
N LYS A 74 5.77 22.87 4.59
CA LYS A 74 6.27 24.14 4.03
C LYS A 74 5.11 24.99 3.49
N LYS A 75 5.02 26.24 3.94
CA LYS A 75 4.05 27.22 3.43
C LYS A 75 4.21 27.34 1.91
N GLY A 76 3.09 27.31 1.17
CA GLY A 76 3.09 27.36 -0.29
C GLY A 76 3.35 26.04 -1.04
N CYS A 77 3.82 24.97 -0.38
CA CYS A 77 3.92 23.65 -0.99
C CYS A 77 2.67 22.80 -0.75
N GLN A 78 2.35 22.55 0.53
CA GLN A 78 1.14 21.86 1.02
C GLN A 78 0.75 20.59 0.25
N THR A 79 1.75 19.91 -0.31
CA THR A 79 1.55 18.76 -1.19
C THR A 79 1.46 17.48 -0.39
N TYR A 80 0.63 16.55 -0.87
CA TYR A 80 0.44 15.24 -0.30
C TYR A 80 1.28 14.21 -1.06
N HIS A 81 1.93 13.33 -0.32
CA HIS A 81 2.66 12.19 -0.82
C HIS A 81 1.99 10.92 -0.28
N SER A 82 1.85 9.89 -1.12
CA SER A 82 1.40 8.57 -0.64
C SER A 82 2.44 7.98 0.31
N LEU A 83 1.99 7.28 1.36
CA LEU A 83 2.87 6.49 2.24
C LEU A 83 3.69 5.45 1.47
N ARG A 84 3.19 5.00 0.32
CA ARG A 84 3.87 4.01 -0.52
C ARG A 84 4.94 4.63 -1.41
N LYS A 85 4.93 5.95 -1.61
CA LYS A 85 5.77 6.65 -2.58
C LYS A 85 7.24 6.38 -2.26
N LYS A 86 7.94 5.65 -3.15
CA LYS A 86 9.32 5.10 -3.06
C LYS A 86 9.45 3.66 -2.55
N ASN A 87 8.38 3.01 -2.12
CA ASN A 87 8.40 1.56 -1.94
C ASN A 87 8.14 0.89 -3.31
N PRO A 88 9.12 0.18 -3.88
CA PRO A 88 9.00 -0.43 -5.21
C PRO A 88 7.99 -1.58 -5.25
N PHE A 89 7.74 -2.24 -4.11
CA PHE A 89 6.77 -3.32 -4.00
C PHE A 89 5.32 -2.80 -3.93
N PHE A 90 5.06 -1.84 -3.03
CA PHE A 90 3.72 -1.27 -2.85
C PHE A 90 3.36 -0.22 -3.91
N THR A 91 4.33 0.24 -4.70
CA THR A 91 4.13 1.19 -5.79
C THR A 91 4.51 0.53 -7.11
N TYR A 92 3.58 -0.26 -7.65
CA TYR A 92 3.68 -0.76 -9.02
C TYR A 92 3.55 0.41 -9.99
N TYR A 93 4.60 0.68 -10.76
CA TYR A 93 4.59 1.64 -11.85
C TYR A 93 4.42 0.90 -13.18
N ASP A 94 3.43 1.31 -13.97
CA ASP A 94 3.33 0.83 -15.34
C ASP A 94 4.45 1.41 -16.23
N LYS A 95 4.54 0.94 -17.47
CA LYS A 95 5.49 1.44 -18.48
C LYS A 95 5.43 2.95 -18.74
N ASN A 96 4.36 3.62 -18.33
CA ASN A 96 4.18 5.07 -18.45
C ASN A 96 4.54 5.80 -17.15
N GLY A 97 5.13 5.12 -16.17
CA GLY A 97 5.48 5.69 -14.86
C GLY A 97 4.28 6.02 -13.98
N LYS A 98 3.08 5.48 -14.27
CA LYS A 98 1.89 5.69 -13.44
C LYS A 98 1.72 4.57 -12.42
N SER A 99 1.46 4.95 -11.18
CA SER A 99 1.10 4.00 -10.12
C SER A 99 -0.33 3.49 -10.35
N ASN A 100 -0.47 2.29 -10.92
CA ASN A 100 -1.73 1.90 -11.58
C ASN A 100 -2.52 0.78 -10.89
N SER A 101 -2.15 0.35 -9.67
CA SER A 101 -2.87 -0.75 -9.03
C SER A 101 -4.30 -0.42 -8.63
N GLY A 102 -4.65 0.85 -8.41
CA GLY A 102 -5.97 1.28 -7.95
C GLY A 102 -6.38 0.78 -6.55
N LEU A 103 -5.58 -0.09 -5.93
CA LEU A 103 -5.81 -0.70 -4.64
C LEU A 103 -5.29 0.17 -3.49
N ALA A 104 -6.02 0.17 -2.40
CA ALA A 104 -5.57 0.68 -1.11
C ALA A 104 -4.51 -0.25 -0.51
N LEU A 105 -3.70 0.28 0.43
CA LEU A 105 -2.58 -0.46 1.01
C LEU A 105 -3.04 -1.73 1.75
N ASN A 106 -4.15 -1.68 2.47
CA ASN A 106 -4.74 -2.86 3.13
C ASN A 106 -5.17 -3.94 2.14
N GLU A 107 -5.76 -3.56 1.01
CA GLU A 107 -6.17 -4.50 -0.03
C GLU A 107 -4.94 -5.21 -0.63
N ILE A 108 -3.83 -4.49 -0.77
CA ILE A 108 -2.56 -5.08 -1.20
C ILE A 108 -2.04 -6.06 -0.14
N VAL A 109 -1.97 -5.66 1.12
CA VAL A 109 -1.51 -6.52 2.22
C VAL A 109 -2.35 -7.79 2.34
N GLU A 110 -3.66 -7.66 2.15
CA GLU A 110 -4.62 -8.77 2.12
C GLU A 110 -4.33 -9.75 0.96
N LEU A 111 -4.13 -9.24 -0.26
CA LEU A 111 -3.76 -10.08 -1.41
C LEU A 111 -2.42 -10.79 -1.23
N VAL A 112 -1.41 -10.10 -0.69
CA VAL A 112 -0.11 -10.71 -0.36
C VAL A 112 -0.27 -11.82 0.66
N TRP A 113 -1.12 -11.61 1.68
CA TRP A 113 -1.41 -12.64 2.66
C TRP A 113 -2.06 -13.88 2.02
N TYR A 114 -3.05 -13.69 1.14
CA TYR A 114 -3.67 -14.81 0.42
C TYR A 114 -2.68 -15.59 -0.43
N TRP A 115 -1.76 -14.90 -1.09
CA TRP A 115 -0.69 -15.52 -1.85
C TRP A 115 0.24 -16.36 -0.97
N VAL A 116 0.71 -15.81 0.17
CA VAL A 116 1.59 -16.53 1.12
C VAL A 116 0.92 -17.81 1.65
N TYR A 117 -0.37 -17.76 1.94
CA TYR A 117 -1.15 -18.91 2.43
C TYR A 117 -1.68 -19.82 1.32
N GLN A 118 -1.23 -19.62 0.07
CA GLN A 118 -1.60 -20.43 -1.09
C GLN A 118 -3.12 -20.54 -1.30
N ILE A 119 -3.87 -19.49 -0.94
CA ILE A 119 -5.31 -19.43 -1.19
C ILE A 119 -5.51 -19.29 -2.70
N SER A 120 -6.36 -20.16 -3.26
CA SER A 120 -6.59 -20.18 -4.71
C SER A 120 -7.21 -18.87 -5.20
N VAL A 121 -6.95 -18.52 -6.46
CA VAL A 121 -7.51 -17.31 -7.08
C VAL A 121 -9.04 -17.29 -6.97
N SER A 122 -9.70 -18.43 -7.20
CA SER A 122 -11.17 -18.53 -7.12
C SER A 122 -11.71 -18.31 -5.71
N MET A 123 -10.98 -18.70 -4.66
CA MET A 123 -11.36 -18.41 -3.27
C MET A 123 -11.11 -16.94 -2.93
N THR A 124 -9.97 -16.39 -3.35
CA THR A 124 -9.64 -14.98 -3.15
C THR A 124 -10.65 -14.04 -3.82
N GLU A 125 -11.14 -14.38 -5.01
CA GLU A 125 -12.22 -13.66 -5.70
C GLU A 125 -13.48 -13.58 -4.82
N LYS A 126 -13.86 -14.71 -4.20
CA LYS A 126 -15.02 -14.78 -3.30
C LYS A 126 -14.83 -13.96 -2.02
N PHE A 127 -13.60 -13.85 -1.51
CA PHE A 127 -13.33 -13.15 -0.25
C PHE A 127 -13.14 -11.63 -0.39
N THR A 128 -12.59 -11.15 -1.51
CA THR A 128 -12.07 -9.76 -1.61
C THR A 128 -12.86 -8.83 -2.54
N THR A 129 -13.85 -9.38 -3.25
CA THR A 129 -14.59 -8.73 -4.36
C THR A 129 -13.70 -8.19 -5.48
N LYS A 130 -12.42 -8.57 -5.51
CA LYS A 130 -11.47 -8.19 -6.56
C LYS A 130 -11.65 -9.04 -7.80
N THR A 131 -11.39 -8.45 -8.95
CA THR A 131 -11.43 -9.16 -10.23
C THR A 131 -10.32 -10.21 -10.29
N ARG A 132 -10.60 -11.32 -10.98
CA ARG A 132 -9.61 -12.36 -11.28
C ARG A 132 -8.28 -11.80 -11.77
N ASN A 133 -8.33 -10.88 -12.74
CA ASN A 133 -7.14 -10.27 -13.34
C ASN A 133 -6.29 -9.55 -12.28
N THR A 134 -6.93 -8.72 -11.43
CA THR A 134 -6.24 -8.04 -10.33
C THR A 134 -5.51 -9.04 -9.42
N ILE A 135 -6.16 -10.15 -9.05
CA ILE A 135 -5.59 -11.16 -8.16
C ILE A 135 -4.41 -11.87 -8.84
N VAL A 136 -4.56 -12.25 -10.11
CA VAL A 136 -3.49 -12.90 -10.88
C VAL A 136 -2.28 -11.98 -11.03
N ASP A 137 -2.50 -10.70 -11.35
CA ASP A 137 -1.43 -9.70 -11.48
C ASP A 137 -0.63 -9.56 -10.17
N TRP A 138 -1.32 -9.52 -9.03
CA TRP A 138 -0.65 -9.47 -7.73
C TRP A 138 0.08 -10.77 -7.37
N ASN A 139 -0.47 -11.93 -7.71
CA ASN A 139 0.20 -13.22 -7.50
C ASN A 139 1.47 -13.33 -8.36
N ASN A 140 1.43 -12.84 -9.60
CA ASN A 140 2.59 -12.77 -10.48
C ASN A 140 3.64 -11.82 -9.92
N LEU A 141 3.25 -10.61 -9.50
CA LEU A 141 4.16 -9.66 -8.87
C LEU A 141 4.85 -10.23 -7.62
N CYS A 142 4.11 -10.94 -6.75
CA CYS A 142 4.68 -11.60 -5.58
C CYS A 142 5.72 -12.66 -5.97
N ARG A 143 5.48 -13.40 -7.05
CA ARG A 143 6.42 -14.38 -7.61
C ARG A 143 7.66 -13.71 -8.19
N ASP A 144 7.48 -12.69 -9.03
CA ASP A 144 8.57 -11.99 -9.73
C ASP A 144 9.55 -11.35 -8.74
N VAL A 145 9.03 -10.76 -7.66
CA VAL A 145 9.85 -10.19 -6.59
C VAL A 145 10.69 -11.27 -5.90
N ALA A 146 10.11 -12.43 -5.61
CA ALA A 146 10.84 -13.54 -5.00
C ALA A 146 11.94 -14.06 -5.93
N VAL A 147 11.66 -14.23 -7.22
CA VAL A 147 12.64 -14.64 -8.24
C VAL A 147 13.78 -13.64 -8.33
N ALA A 148 13.48 -12.35 -8.49
CA ALA A 148 14.49 -11.29 -8.59
C ALA A 148 15.38 -11.20 -7.33
N MET A 149 14.81 -11.42 -6.14
CA MET A 149 15.59 -11.46 -4.90
C MET A 149 16.43 -12.73 -4.76
N PHE A 150 15.99 -13.85 -5.32
CA PHE A 150 16.76 -15.08 -5.37
C PHE A 150 17.94 -14.96 -6.33
N ASP A 151 17.73 -14.38 -7.51
CA ASP A 151 18.79 -14.18 -8.51
C ASP A 151 19.92 -13.27 -8.01
N LYS A 152 19.61 -12.28 -7.15
CA LYS A 152 20.60 -11.42 -6.49
C LYS A 152 21.51 -12.13 -5.48
N ARG A 153 21.24 -13.41 -5.16
CA ARG A 153 22.08 -14.22 -4.26
C ARG A 153 23.24 -14.91 -4.99
N LYS A 154 23.27 -14.83 -6.32
CA LYS A 154 24.43 -15.22 -7.15
C LYS A 154 25.50 -14.14 -7.04
#